data_AF-A0A417B0C6-F1
#
_entry.id   AF-A0A417B0C6-F1
#
_cell.length_a   1.000
_cell.length_b   1.000
_cell.length_c   1.000
_cell.angle_alpha   90.00
_cell.angle_beta   90.00
_cell.angle_gamma   90.00
#
_symmetry.space_group_name_H-M   'P 1'
#
loop_
_entity.id
_entity.type
_entity.pdbx_description
1 polymer ?
#
loop_
_entity_poly.entity_id
_entity_poly.type
_entity_poly.pdbx_seq_one_letter_code
_entity_poly.pdbx_strand_id
1 'polypeptide(L)'
;MTKWFEEVANDASNIVSSRVRLSRNWEEYKFPSRLEPDEARTMIARLKQNFRDLGDRDGQFYEYEDLELMEKLDRTALRERRLLNRTLAEKTTPGGILCSEDERVSMVLNADDHIRLQVLASGLDLQECYAKADELDDYINEKIPYAFNEKYGYLTSYPTNVGTAMKASVVVHLPSLTMNKKFQELLGDMGRFGTTVRGVYGRGNENYGDLYEVVNQKTLGITEQEILELVANVAGQLSAQENQFREVSLSRHRLEREDEAYKSYGVLKYARRMTLKEAMTFLSHVWAGIADGLLKPAEFVSIYRLMIGIQPANLQKRSSKPLGREELEAERARYLREELPKLV
;
A
#
# COMPACT_ATOMS: atom_id res chain seq x y z
N MET A 1 15.94 -7.52 7.88
CA MET A 1 14.94 -8.40 7.23
C MET A 1 14.55 -7.78 5.88
N THR A 2 14.22 -8.60 4.87
CA THR A 2 13.75 -8.10 3.56
C THR A 2 12.39 -7.42 3.74
N LYS A 3 12.15 -6.28 3.08
CA LYS A 3 10.86 -5.60 3.17
C LYS A 3 9.86 -6.24 2.21
N TRP A 4 8.57 -6.28 2.56
CA TRP A 4 7.54 -6.95 1.74
C TRP A 4 7.49 -6.48 0.27
N PHE A 5 7.76 -5.19 0.02
CA PHE A 5 7.71 -4.61 -1.33
C PHE A 5 8.90 -5.02 -2.20
N GLU A 6 9.96 -5.61 -1.62
CA GLU A 6 11.11 -6.14 -2.35
C GLU A 6 10.86 -7.55 -2.92
N GLU A 7 9.82 -8.23 -2.41
CA GLU A 7 9.45 -9.59 -2.76
C GLU A 7 8.35 -9.64 -3.83
N VAL A 8 7.80 -8.48 -4.22
CA VAL A 8 6.76 -8.41 -5.26
C VAL A 8 7.33 -8.90 -6.59
N ALA A 9 6.75 -9.99 -7.09
CA ALA A 9 7.13 -10.61 -8.35
C ALA A 9 6.78 -9.72 -9.56
N ASN A 10 7.58 -9.85 -10.63
CA ASN A 10 7.34 -9.17 -11.90
C ASN A 10 6.57 -10.07 -12.89
N ASP A 11 5.70 -10.94 -12.38
CA ASP A 11 5.06 -12.01 -13.16
C ASP A 11 3.70 -11.58 -13.77
N ALA A 12 3.03 -12.54 -14.43
CA ALA A 12 1.72 -12.34 -15.05
C ALA A 12 0.54 -12.43 -14.07
N SER A 13 0.78 -12.52 -12.75
CA SER A 13 -0.31 -12.48 -11.77
C SER A 13 -1.01 -11.12 -11.76
N ASN A 14 -0.32 -10.05 -12.18
CA ASN A 14 -0.77 -8.65 -12.10
C ASN A 14 -1.10 -8.20 -10.67
N ILE A 15 -0.88 -9.02 -9.63
CA ILE A 15 -1.24 -8.71 -8.25
C ILE A 15 0.03 -8.34 -7.50
N VAL A 16 0.04 -7.12 -7.00
CA VAL A 16 1.20 -6.50 -6.35
C VAL A 16 1.22 -6.84 -4.87
N SER A 17 0.11 -6.58 -4.17
CA SER A 17 0.03 -6.80 -2.74
C SER A 17 -1.38 -6.93 -2.21
N SER A 18 -1.47 -7.58 -1.05
CA SER A 18 -2.65 -7.71 -0.23
C SER A 18 -2.44 -6.97 1.08
N ARG A 19 -3.53 -6.41 1.61
CA ARG A 19 -3.51 -5.69 2.87
C ARG A 19 -4.82 -5.83 3.60
N VAL A 20 -4.75 -6.13 4.88
CA VAL A 20 -5.86 -6.07 5.82
C VAL A 20 -5.60 -4.97 6.84
N ARG A 21 -6.64 -4.20 7.17
CA ARG A 21 -6.59 -3.17 8.21
C ARG A 21 -7.78 -3.33 9.14
N LEU A 22 -7.52 -3.29 10.43
CA LEU A 22 -8.53 -3.32 11.49
C LEU A 22 -8.46 -2.00 12.27
N SER A 23 -9.59 -1.31 12.35
CA SER A 23 -9.75 -0.08 13.13
C SER A 23 -10.47 -0.41 14.44
N ARG A 24 -9.91 0.01 15.57
CA ARG A 24 -10.46 -0.23 16.91
C ARG A 24 -10.34 1.03 17.77
N ASN A 25 -11.30 1.23 18.66
CA ASN A 25 -11.25 2.29 19.66
C ASN A 25 -11.32 1.68 21.06
N TRP A 26 -10.48 2.16 21.95
CA TRP A 26 -10.53 1.82 23.37
C TRP A 26 -11.74 2.46 24.06
N GLU A 27 -12.58 1.65 24.71
CA GLU A 27 -13.82 2.07 25.39
C GLU A 27 -13.62 3.15 26.47
N GLU A 28 -12.50 3.10 27.20
CA GLU A 28 -12.20 4.04 28.30
C GLU A 28 -11.95 5.48 27.84
N TYR A 29 -11.73 5.72 26.54
CA TYR A 29 -11.33 7.01 26.00
C TYR A 29 -12.35 7.58 25.02
N LYS A 30 -12.48 8.91 25.03
CA LYS A 30 -13.18 9.62 23.95
C LYS A 30 -12.47 9.34 22.64
N PHE A 31 -13.20 9.25 21.53
CA PHE A 31 -12.60 9.06 20.21
C PHE A 31 -11.54 10.12 19.87
N PRO A 32 -10.56 9.82 18.99
CA PRO A 32 -9.42 10.70 18.72
C PRO A 32 -9.79 12.14 18.35
N SER A 33 -10.92 12.35 17.67
CA SER A 33 -11.40 13.67 17.26
C SER A 33 -11.84 14.58 18.41
N ARG A 34 -12.05 14.02 19.60
CA ARG A 34 -12.49 14.70 20.83
C ARG A 34 -11.54 14.49 22.01
N LEU A 35 -10.40 13.86 21.77
CA LEU A 35 -9.41 13.53 22.80
C LEU A 35 -8.42 14.70 22.93
N GLU A 36 -8.26 15.22 24.15
CA GLU A 36 -7.32 16.32 24.38
C GLU A 36 -5.87 15.83 24.27
N PRO A 37 -4.89 16.67 23.87
CA PRO A 37 -3.52 16.24 23.62
C PRO A 37 -2.86 15.50 24.80
N ASP A 38 -3.05 15.95 26.03
CA ASP A 38 -2.47 15.30 27.21
C ASP A 38 -3.15 13.97 27.56
N GLU A 39 -4.47 13.88 27.36
CA GLU A 39 -5.22 12.62 27.45
C GLU A 39 -4.72 11.63 26.39
N ALA A 40 -4.46 12.11 25.16
CA ALA A 40 -3.93 11.32 24.06
C ALA A 40 -2.53 10.78 24.34
N ARG A 41 -1.60 11.59 24.83
CA ARG A 41 -0.24 11.14 25.21
C ARG A 41 -0.30 10.07 26.32
N THR A 42 -1.18 10.29 27.30
CA THR A 42 -1.40 9.32 28.39
C THR A 42 -1.96 7.99 27.85
N MET A 43 -2.95 8.05 26.96
CA MET A 43 -3.51 6.87 26.30
C MET A 43 -2.44 6.12 25.50
N ILE A 44 -1.66 6.82 24.67
CA ILE A 44 -0.58 6.22 23.86
C ILE A 44 0.45 5.54 24.78
N ALA A 45 0.85 6.18 25.88
CA ALA A 45 1.78 5.58 26.84
C ALA A 45 1.23 4.27 27.45
N ARG A 46 -0.07 4.25 27.81
CA ARG A 46 -0.73 3.02 28.29
C ARG A 46 -0.81 1.94 27.22
N LEU A 47 -1.16 2.29 25.98
CA LEU A 47 -1.19 1.35 24.85
C LEU A 47 0.19 0.72 24.62
N LYS A 48 1.25 1.53 24.60
CA LYS A 48 2.64 1.04 24.50
C LYS A 48 2.98 0.05 25.60
N GLN A 49 2.60 0.35 26.85
CA GLN A 49 2.85 -0.53 27.98
C GLN A 49 2.09 -1.86 27.83
N ASN A 50 0.83 -1.81 27.41
CA ASN A 50 -0.01 -3.00 27.19
C ASN A 50 0.51 -3.87 26.04
N PHE A 51 1.13 -3.27 25.01
CA PHE A 51 1.60 -3.96 23.81
C PHE A 51 3.11 -4.26 23.82
N ARG A 52 3.78 -4.13 24.97
CA ARG A 52 5.22 -4.40 25.10
C ARG A 52 5.61 -5.85 24.70
N ASP A 53 4.69 -6.80 24.93
CA ASP A 53 4.88 -8.24 24.69
C ASP A 53 4.23 -8.67 23.35
N LEU A 54 3.90 -7.72 22.45
CA LEU A 54 3.28 -7.99 21.14
C LEU A 54 4.15 -8.93 20.29
N GLY A 55 5.47 -8.73 20.32
CA GLY A 55 6.42 -9.54 19.56
C GLY A 55 6.50 -11.00 20.01
N ASP A 56 6.17 -11.30 21.26
CA ASP A 56 6.18 -12.67 21.79
C ASP A 56 5.03 -13.50 21.19
N ARG A 57 3.94 -12.86 20.78
CA ARG A 57 2.80 -13.53 20.15
C ARG A 57 3.12 -14.01 18.75
N ASP A 58 3.90 -13.22 18.03
CA ASP A 58 3.92 -13.29 16.58
C ASP A 58 5.34 -13.53 16.02
N GLY A 59 6.34 -13.55 16.91
CA GLY A 59 7.75 -13.81 16.64
C GLY A 59 8.53 -12.62 16.09
N GLN A 60 7.95 -11.41 16.09
CA GLN A 60 8.53 -10.22 15.47
C GLN A 60 9.07 -9.22 16.48
N PHE A 61 10.04 -8.42 16.04
CA PHE A 61 10.45 -7.22 16.77
C PHE A 61 9.68 -6.01 16.24
N TYR A 62 9.07 -5.25 17.15
CA TYR A 62 8.31 -4.04 16.83
C TYR A 62 9.05 -2.80 17.31
N GLU A 63 9.41 -1.93 16.38
CA GLU A 63 9.97 -0.61 16.68
C GLU A 63 8.84 0.38 16.92
N TYR A 64 8.93 1.12 18.03
CA TYR A 64 8.02 2.23 18.32
C TYR A 64 8.63 3.55 17.87
N GLU A 65 7.83 4.34 17.16
CA GLU A 65 8.17 5.72 16.80
C GLU A 65 7.07 6.69 17.24
N ASP A 66 7.49 7.83 17.79
CA ASP A 66 6.60 8.92 18.18
C ASP A 66 6.30 9.80 16.95
N LEU A 67 5.07 9.76 16.46
CA LEU A 67 4.68 10.50 15.26
C LEU A 67 4.57 12.01 15.49
N GLU A 68 4.36 12.46 16.73
CA GLU A 68 4.34 13.88 17.09
C GLU A 68 5.74 14.49 16.97
N LEU A 69 6.76 13.75 17.43
CA LEU A 69 8.16 14.18 17.42
C LEU A 69 8.89 13.89 16.10
N MET A 70 8.39 12.97 15.29
CA MET A 70 8.97 12.59 14.01
C MET A 70 9.05 13.77 13.03
N GLU A 71 10.08 13.82 12.19
CA GLU A 71 10.15 14.84 11.14
C GLU A 71 9.10 14.59 10.05
N LYS A 72 8.63 15.68 9.42
CA LYS A 72 7.66 15.58 8.32
C LYS A 72 8.18 14.72 7.17
N LEU A 73 9.49 14.74 6.91
CA LEU A 73 10.11 13.93 5.87
C LEU A 73 9.95 12.44 6.16
N ASP A 74 10.23 12.01 7.39
CA ASP A 74 10.10 10.61 7.83
C ASP A 74 8.65 10.13 7.76
N ARG A 75 7.70 10.95 8.25
CA ARG A 75 6.26 10.67 8.10
C ARG A 75 5.85 10.53 6.63
N THR A 76 6.43 11.35 5.76
CA THR A 76 6.15 11.28 4.31
C THR A 76 6.75 10.01 3.68
N ALA A 77 7.94 9.59 4.10
CA ALA A 77 8.55 8.33 3.65
C ALA A 77 7.75 7.10 4.12
N LEU A 78 7.25 7.09 5.35
CA LEU A 78 6.35 6.04 5.85
C LEU A 78 5.03 5.99 5.06
N ARG A 79 4.51 7.14 4.61
CA ARG A 79 3.35 7.20 3.71
C ARG A 79 3.67 6.63 2.34
N GLU A 80 4.81 6.99 1.76
CA GLU A 80 5.26 6.47 0.46
C GLU A 80 5.47 4.95 0.49
N ARG A 81 5.89 4.40 1.64
CA ARG A 81 5.97 2.95 1.94
C ARG A 81 4.62 2.33 2.39
N ARG A 82 3.53 3.09 2.37
CA ARG A 82 2.14 2.67 2.68
C ARG A 82 1.84 2.28 4.13
N LEU A 83 2.73 2.60 5.06
CA LEU A 83 2.51 2.42 6.49
C LEU A 83 1.56 3.48 7.04
N LEU A 84 1.75 4.74 6.62
CA LEU A 84 0.85 5.85 6.97
C LEU A 84 -0.10 6.19 5.82
N ASN A 85 -1.29 6.72 6.14
CA ASN A 85 -2.13 7.40 5.15
C ASN A 85 -1.73 8.88 5.04
N ARG A 86 -2.33 9.62 4.10
CA ARG A 86 -2.06 11.04 3.91
C ARG A 86 -2.32 11.88 5.16
N THR A 87 -3.48 11.67 5.79
CA THR A 87 -3.90 12.40 6.99
C THR A 87 -2.86 12.26 8.11
N LEU A 88 -2.39 11.04 8.36
CA LEU A 88 -1.40 10.76 9.41
C LEU A 88 -0.02 11.33 9.12
N ALA A 89 0.38 11.35 7.85
CA ALA A 89 1.65 11.96 7.49
C ALA A 89 1.67 13.49 7.70
N GLU A 90 0.51 14.13 7.58
CA GLU A 90 0.30 15.56 7.75
C GLU A 90 -0.09 15.93 9.20
N LYS A 91 -0.48 14.95 10.03
CA LYS A 91 -0.88 15.12 11.43
C LYS A 91 0.30 15.59 12.28
N THR A 92 0.04 16.54 13.17
CA THR A 92 1.02 17.11 14.13
C THR A 92 0.56 16.98 15.58
N THR A 93 -0.53 16.26 15.83
CA THR A 93 -1.05 15.98 17.18
C THR A 93 -0.54 14.62 17.67
N PRO A 94 -0.60 14.33 18.98
CA PRO A 94 -0.05 13.11 19.56
C PRO A 94 -0.46 11.84 18.81
N GLY A 95 0.51 11.01 18.48
CA GLY A 95 0.31 9.76 17.74
C GLY A 95 1.55 8.88 17.83
N GLY A 96 1.41 7.60 17.55
CA GLY A 96 2.53 6.67 17.54
C GLY A 96 2.38 5.63 16.44
N ILE A 97 3.47 4.95 16.12
CA ILE A 97 3.44 3.76 15.27
C ILE A 97 4.32 2.68 15.88
N LEU A 98 3.80 1.46 15.93
CA LEU A 98 4.57 0.24 16.12
C LEU A 98 4.74 -0.41 14.75
N CYS A 99 5.95 -0.80 14.36
CA CYS A 99 6.21 -1.38 13.05
C CYS A 99 7.17 -2.56 13.16
N SER A 100 6.85 -3.66 12.48
CA SER A 100 7.77 -4.80 12.35
C SER A 100 8.97 -4.42 11.48
N GLU A 101 10.12 -5.07 11.69
CA GLU A 101 11.34 -4.81 10.93
C GLU A 101 11.19 -5.03 9.42
N ASP A 102 10.34 -5.95 8.99
CA ASP A 102 10.03 -6.23 7.58
C ASP A 102 8.92 -5.32 6.99
N GLU A 103 8.34 -4.45 7.82
CA GLU A 103 7.20 -3.57 7.48
C GLU A 103 5.94 -4.32 7.03
N ARG A 104 5.83 -5.61 7.35
CA ARG A 104 4.61 -6.40 7.08
C ARG A 104 3.51 -6.07 8.07
N VAL A 105 3.84 -5.80 9.33
CA VAL A 105 2.87 -5.45 10.37
C VAL A 105 3.14 -4.04 10.87
N SER A 106 2.08 -3.23 10.95
CA SER A 106 2.16 -1.91 11.55
C SER A 106 0.88 -1.59 12.32
N MET A 107 1.03 -0.92 13.45
CA MET A 107 -0.08 -0.48 14.29
C MET A 107 0.08 1.01 14.57
N VAL A 108 -0.80 1.82 13.98
CA VAL A 108 -0.82 3.26 14.26
C VAL A 108 -1.70 3.51 15.48
N LEU A 109 -1.15 4.24 16.44
CA LEU A 109 -1.80 4.63 17.68
C LEU A 109 -2.27 6.09 17.61
N ASN A 110 -3.49 6.32 18.11
CA ASN A 110 -4.18 7.60 18.10
C ASN A 110 -4.17 8.26 16.72
N ALA A 111 -4.85 7.65 15.76
CA ALA A 111 -4.94 8.07 14.38
C ALA A 111 -6.31 8.72 14.10
N ASP A 112 -7.01 8.16 13.12
CA ASP A 112 -8.44 8.33 12.84
C ASP A 112 -9.30 7.56 13.87
N ASP A 113 -8.77 6.45 14.37
CA ASP A 113 -9.23 5.64 15.50
C ASP A 113 -8.07 5.46 16.51
N HIS A 114 -8.32 5.02 17.74
CA HIS A 114 -7.26 4.82 18.75
C HIS A 114 -6.20 3.82 18.28
N ILE A 115 -6.62 2.77 17.57
CA ILE A 115 -5.75 1.73 17.05
C ILE A 115 -6.13 1.46 15.61
N ARG A 116 -5.14 1.48 14.73
CA ARG A 116 -5.25 0.97 13.37
C ARG A 116 -4.16 -0.05 13.13
N LEU A 117 -4.52 -1.32 13.24
CA LEU A 117 -3.67 -2.44 12.88
C LEU A 117 -3.69 -2.64 11.35
N GLN A 118 -2.55 -2.96 10.78
CA GLN A 118 -2.36 -3.18 9.36
C GLN A 118 -1.38 -4.32 9.13
N VAL A 119 -1.77 -5.29 8.30
CA VAL A 119 -0.92 -6.37 7.82
C VAL A 119 -0.83 -6.31 6.30
N LEU A 120 0.38 -6.46 5.76
CA LEU A 120 0.76 -6.35 4.35
C LEU A 120 1.48 -7.62 3.89
N ALA A 121 1.16 -8.08 2.69
CA ALA A 121 1.87 -9.15 2.00
C ALA A 121 2.01 -8.85 0.50
N SER A 122 3.07 -9.36 -0.13
CA SER A 122 3.21 -9.38 -1.59
C SER A 122 2.23 -10.36 -2.22
N GLY A 123 1.69 -10.04 -3.41
CA GLY A 123 0.77 -10.92 -4.13
C GLY A 123 -0.65 -10.98 -3.53
N LEU A 124 -1.41 -12.01 -3.91
CA LEU A 124 -2.78 -12.23 -3.43
C LEU A 124 -2.77 -13.14 -2.21
N ASP A 125 -2.74 -12.54 -1.03
CA ASP A 125 -2.66 -13.27 0.23
C ASP A 125 -3.49 -12.58 1.33
N LEU A 126 -4.76 -12.35 1.03
CA LEU A 126 -5.69 -11.70 1.96
C LEU A 126 -6.02 -12.59 3.18
N GLN A 127 -6.01 -13.91 3.00
CA GLN A 127 -6.35 -14.85 4.06
C GLN A 127 -5.24 -14.91 5.12
N GLU A 128 -3.98 -15.01 4.72
CA GLU A 128 -2.86 -14.97 5.68
C GLU A 128 -2.74 -13.59 6.34
N CYS A 129 -2.91 -12.52 5.54
CA CYS A 129 -2.97 -11.15 6.09
C CYS A 129 -4.05 -11.03 7.18
N TYR A 130 -5.23 -11.61 6.96
CA TYR A 130 -6.32 -11.56 7.91
C TYR A 130 -6.04 -12.43 9.13
N ALA A 131 -5.62 -13.69 8.94
CA ALA A 131 -5.29 -14.60 10.05
C ALA A 131 -4.27 -13.97 11.01
N LYS A 132 -3.23 -13.34 10.47
CA LYS A 132 -2.24 -12.60 11.27
C LYS A 132 -2.83 -11.37 11.95
N ALA A 133 -3.69 -10.62 11.26
CA ALA A 133 -4.33 -9.45 11.85
C ALA A 133 -5.31 -9.83 12.97
N ASP A 134 -6.03 -10.94 12.82
CA ASP A 134 -7.00 -11.50 13.77
C ASP A 134 -6.30 -11.98 15.04
N GLU A 135 -5.20 -12.73 14.90
CA GLU A 135 -4.33 -13.14 16.03
C GLU A 135 -3.87 -11.93 16.88
N LEU A 136 -3.43 -10.87 16.21
CA LEU A 136 -2.97 -9.65 16.87
C LEU A 136 -4.14 -8.84 17.45
N ASP A 137 -5.30 -8.80 16.79
CA ASP A 137 -6.51 -8.10 17.27
C ASP A 137 -7.05 -8.77 18.55
N ASP A 138 -7.08 -10.10 18.60
CA ASP A 138 -7.44 -10.87 19.79
C ASP A 138 -6.50 -10.57 20.94
N TYR A 139 -5.18 -10.56 20.69
CA TYR A 139 -4.20 -10.18 21.72
C TYR A 139 -4.43 -8.77 22.26
N ILE A 140 -4.75 -7.80 21.40
CA ILE A 140 -5.03 -6.43 21.84
C ILE A 140 -6.30 -6.41 22.71
N ASN A 141 -7.34 -7.13 22.30
CA ASN A 141 -8.62 -7.21 23.02
C ASN A 141 -8.47 -7.88 24.40
N GLU A 142 -7.51 -8.79 24.59
CA GLU A 142 -7.14 -9.31 25.92
C GLU A 142 -6.57 -8.22 26.85
N LYS A 143 -5.96 -7.17 26.31
CA LYS A 143 -5.30 -6.11 27.08
C LYS A 143 -6.19 -4.90 27.32
N ILE A 144 -7.09 -4.59 26.40
CA ILE A 144 -7.98 -3.43 26.48
C ILE A 144 -9.38 -3.77 25.99
N PRO A 145 -10.44 -3.25 26.64
CA PRO A 145 -11.78 -3.37 26.12
C PRO A 145 -12.00 -2.47 24.90
N TYR A 146 -12.49 -3.04 23.82
CA TYR A 146 -12.91 -2.29 22.64
C TYR A 146 -14.28 -1.65 22.83
N ALA A 147 -14.42 -0.43 22.31
CA ALA A 147 -15.69 0.24 22.12
C ALA A 147 -16.52 -0.52 21.08
N PHE A 148 -17.35 -1.46 21.55
CA PHE A 148 -18.15 -2.35 20.73
C PHE A 148 -19.63 -2.23 21.09
N ASN A 149 -20.49 -2.36 20.08
CA ASN A 149 -21.93 -2.40 20.26
C ASN A 149 -22.52 -3.62 19.53
N GLU A 150 -23.39 -4.38 20.20
CA GLU A 150 -23.98 -5.60 19.64
C GLU A 150 -24.67 -5.40 18.28
N LYS A 151 -25.28 -4.22 18.05
CA LYS A 151 -25.97 -3.89 16.80
C LYS A 151 -25.06 -3.28 15.75
N TYR A 152 -24.11 -2.44 16.16
CA TYR A 152 -23.30 -1.63 15.26
C TYR A 152 -21.85 -2.11 15.07
N GLY A 153 -21.44 -3.15 15.80
CA GLY A 153 -20.08 -3.68 15.78
C GLY A 153 -19.09 -2.73 16.47
N TYR A 154 -17.86 -2.69 15.96
CA TYR A 154 -16.79 -1.81 16.44
C TYR A 154 -17.14 -0.35 16.16
N LEU A 155 -17.15 0.45 17.23
CA LEU A 155 -17.47 1.87 17.15
C LEU A 155 -16.24 2.65 16.67
N THR A 156 -16.48 3.56 15.72
CA THR A 156 -15.45 4.33 15.02
C THR A 156 -15.98 5.73 14.72
N SER A 157 -15.06 6.70 14.63
CA SER A 157 -15.40 8.06 14.21
C SER A 157 -15.74 8.15 12.72
N TYR A 158 -15.40 7.13 11.92
CA TYR A 158 -15.62 7.12 10.48
C TYR A 158 -16.81 6.23 10.12
N PRO A 159 -17.94 6.80 9.66
CA PRO A 159 -19.15 6.02 9.34
C PRO A 159 -18.92 4.88 8.33
N THR A 160 -17.94 5.02 7.43
CA THR A 160 -17.58 4.04 6.41
C THR A 160 -16.80 2.82 6.93
N ASN A 161 -16.49 2.80 8.23
CA ASN A 161 -15.83 1.70 8.93
C ASN A 161 -16.75 1.04 9.98
N VAL A 162 -17.96 1.52 10.24
CA VAL A 162 -18.85 0.92 11.27
C VAL A 162 -19.15 -0.55 10.94
N GLY A 163 -19.27 -1.42 11.95
CA GLY A 163 -19.44 -2.86 11.79
C GLY A 163 -18.17 -3.62 12.12
N THR A 164 -17.61 -4.34 11.15
CA THR A 164 -16.33 -5.07 11.31
C THR A 164 -15.13 -4.13 11.51
N ALA A 165 -15.26 -2.86 11.05
CA ALA A 165 -14.17 -1.91 10.95
C ALA A 165 -12.93 -2.46 10.23
N MET A 166 -13.17 -3.42 9.33
CA MET A 166 -12.14 -4.02 8.50
C MET A 166 -12.11 -3.40 7.10
N LYS A 167 -10.91 -3.07 6.63
CA LYS A 167 -10.64 -2.76 5.24
C LYS A 167 -9.65 -3.77 4.67
N ALA A 168 -10.13 -4.61 3.76
CA ALA A 168 -9.30 -5.45 2.90
C ALA A 168 -9.01 -4.69 1.60
N SER A 169 -7.77 -4.76 1.13
CA SER A 169 -7.38 -4.14 -0.14
C SER A 169 -6.35 -4.97 -0.88
N VAL A 170 -6.50 -5.05 -2.20
CA VAL A 170 -5.54 -5.67 -3.12
C VAL A 170 -5.09 -4.64 -4.14
N VAL A 171 -3.80 -4.61 -4.42
CA VAL A 171 -3.21 -3.74 -5.44
C VAL A 171 -2.90 -4.56 -6.66
N VAL A 172 -3.38 -4.09 -7.81
CA VAL A 172 -3.21 -4.73 -9.11
C VAL A 172 -2.53 -3.79 -10.10
N HIS A 173 -1.69 -4.34 -10.99
CA HIS A 173 -1.03 -3.65 -12.08
C HIS A 173 -1.76 -3.95 -13.39
N LEU A 174 -2.38 -2.95 -14.01
CA LEU A 174 -3.32 -3.10 -15.13
C LEU A 174 -2.90 -2.24 -16.35
N PRO A 175 -1.70 -2.44 -16.92
CA PRO A 175 -1.15 -1.59 -17.97
C PRO A 175 -1.90 -1.67 -19.30
N SER A 176 -2.53 -2.81 -19.63
CA SER A 176 -3.22 -2.98 -20.92
C SER A 176 -4.71 -2.65 -20.80
N LEU A 177 -5.34 -3.06 -19.70
CA LEU A 177 -6.76 -2.88 -19.45
C LEU A 177 -7.11 -1.40 -19.30
N THR A 178 -6.22 -0.60 -18.70
CA THR A 178 -6.41 0.85 -18.57
C THR A 178 -6.49 1.60 -19.90
N MET A 179 -5.88 1.06 -20.97
CA MET A 179 -5.95 1.65 -22.31
C MET A 179 -7.35 1.54 -22.93
N ASN A 180 -8.20 0.65 -22.41
CA ASN A 180 -9.57 0.51 -22.86
C ASN A 180 -10.41 1.70 -22.39
N LYS A 181 -11.03 2.42 -23.33
CA LYS A 181 -11.90 3.57 -23.04
C LYS A 181 -13.04 3.24 -22.05
N LYS A 182 -13.52 2.00 -22.05
CA LYS A 182 -14.58 1.53 -21.15
C LYS A 182 -14.09 1.22 -19.73
N PHE A 183 -12.78 1.19 -19.50
CA PHE A 183 -12.24 0.86 -18.18
C PHE A 183 -12.66 1.90 -17.13
N GLN A 184 -12.65 3.19 -17.47
CA GLN A 184 -13.08 4.25 -16.55
C GLN A 184 -14.58 4.13 -16.18
N GLU A 185 -15.42 3.72 -17.12
CA GLU A 185 -16.84 3.43 -16.86
C GLU A 185 -16.99 2.25 -15.89
N LEU A 186 -16.22 1.17 -16.14
CA LEU A 186 -16.17 -0.01 -15.28
C LEU A 186 -15.73 0.34 -13.85
N LEU A 187 -14.77 1.24 -13.65
CA LEU A 187 -14.39 1.73 -12.30
C LEU A 187 -15.55 2.44 -11.59
N GLY A 188 -16.34 3.23 -12.32
CA GLY A 188 -17.50 3.94 -11.78
C GLY A 188 -18.61 3.00 -11.29
N ASP A 189 -18.76 1.83 -11.92
CA ASP A 189 -19.76 0.83 -11.55
C ASP A 189 -19.33 -0.08 -10.39
N MET A 190 -18.04 -0.08 -9.98
CA MET A 190 -17.53 -0.95 -8.90
C MET A 190 -18.25 -0.77 -7.57
N GLY A 191 -18.73 0.45 -7.29
CA GLY A 191 -19.51 0.74 -6.08
C GLY A 191 -20.78 -0.12 -5.96
N ARG A 192 -21.39 -0.52 -7.09
CA ARG A 192 -22.57 -1.40 -7.11
C ARG A 192 -22.24 -2.82 -6.63
N PHE A 193 -20.98 -3.23 -6.79
CA PHE A 193 -20.45 -4.51 -6.33
C PHE A 193 -19.85 -4.42 -4.92
N GLY A 194 -20.03 -3.30 -4.21
CA GLY A 194 -19.56 -3.13 -2.83
C GLY A 194 -18.06 -2.88 -2.71
N THR A 195 -17.35 -2.62 -3.82
CA THR A 195 -15.92 -2.29 -3.83
C THR A 195 -15.67 -0.90 -4.43
N THR A 196 -14.52 -0.33 -4.11
CA THR A 196 -13.97 0.83 -4.82
C THR A 196 -12.70 0.38 -5.50
N VAL A 197 -12.50 0.81 -6.74
CA VAL A 197 -11.22 0.67 -7.43
C VAL A 197 -10.69 2.07 -7.74
N ARG A 198 -9.47 2.37 -7.28
CA ARG A 198 -8.85 3.70 -7.41
C ARG A 198 -7.38 3.59 -7.79
N GLY A 199 -6.88 4.58 -8.52
CA GLY A 199 -5.43 4.69 -8.78
C GLY A 199 -4.63 4.86 -7.49
N VAL A 200 -3.48 4.20 -7.40
CA VAL A 200 -2.58 4.27 -6.23
C VAL A 200 -1.75 5.55 -6.25
N TYR A 201 -1.33 5.97 -7.44
CA TYR A 201 -0.50 7.16 -7.65
C TYR A 201 -1.22 8.14 -8.58
N GLY A 202 -0.86 9.42 -8.51
CA GLY A 202 -1.49 10.48 -9.32
C GLY A 202 -2.62 11.21 -8.60
N ARG A 203 -3.31 12.10 -9.32
CA ARG A 203 -4.41 12.93 -8.81
C ARG A 203 -5.59 12.88 -9.78
N GLY A 204 -6.80 12.80 -9.25
CA GLY A 204 -8.01 12.71 -10.06
C GLY A 204 -8.00 11.45 -10.92
N ASN A 205 -8.07 11.61 -12.25
CA ASN A 205 -8.09 10.49 -13.21
C ASN A 205 -6.69 10.04 -13.65
N GLU A 206 -5.63 10.71 -13.17
CA GLU A 206 -4.25 10.33 -13.50
C GLU A 206 -3.79 9.16 -12.63
N ASN A 207 -3.25 8.10 -13.23
CA ASN A 207 -2.69 6.94 -12.52
C ASN A 207 -1.36 6.48 -13.12
N TYR A 208 -0.30 7.25 -12.87
CA TYR A 208 1.03 6.96 -13.41
C TYR A 208 1.60 5.71 -12.73
N GLY A 209 1.88 4.67 -13.51
CA GLY A 209 2.32 3.36 -13.03
C GLY A 209 1.27 2.25 -13.18
N ASP A 210 0.05 2.59 -13.61
CA ASP A 210 -1.04 1.64 -13.89
C ASP A 210 -1.40 0.73 -12.69
N LEU A 211 -1.21 1.25 -11.48
CA LEU A 211 -1.49 0.55 -10.23
C LEU A 211 -2.85 0.94 -9.67
N TYR A 212 -3.73 -0.03 -9.45
CA TYR A 212 -5.07 0.18 -8.92
C TYR A 212 -5.24 -0.55 -7.60
N GLU A 213 -5.87 0.09 -6.63
CA GLU A 213 -6.24 -0.51 -5.35
C GLU A 213 -7.73 -0.83 -5.36
N VAL A 214 -8.05 -2.12 -5.23
CA VAL A 214 -9.39 -2.65 -4.97
C VAL A 214 -9.59 -2.68 -3.47
N VAL A 215 -10.68 -2.11 -2.95
CA VAL A 215 -10.97 -2.06 -1.51
C VAL A 215 -12.47 -2.19 -1.25
N ASN A 216 -12.87 -2.85 -0.15
CA ASN A 216 -14.28 -2.94 0.23
C ASN A 216 -14.83 -1.58 0.71
N GLN A 217 -16.06 -1.27 0.30
CA GLN A 217 -16.81 -0.12 0.81
C GLN A 217 -17.60 -0.49 2.05
N LYS A 218 -18.34 -1.61 1.99
CA LYS A 218 -19.23 -2.08 3.06
C LYS A 218 -18.44 -2.77 4.18
N THR A 219 -18.79 -2.44 5.42
CA THR A 219 -18.20 -3.01 6.66
C THR A 219 -19.26 -3.43 7.68
N LEU A 220 -20.52 -2.99 7.53
CA LEU A 220 -21.62 -3.33 8.44
C LEU A 220 -22.58 -4.33 7.79
N GLY A 221 -23.01 -5.35 8.54
CA GLY A 221 -23.94 -6.37 8.03
C GLY A 221 -23.33 -7.24 6.94
N ILE A 222 -22.03 -7.51 7.07
CA ILE A 222 -21.21 -8.41 6.27
C ILE A 222 -20.09 -8.90 7.19
N THR A 223 -19.70 -10.16 7.06
CA THR A 223 -18.59 -10.75 7.82
C THR A 223 -17.24 -10.35 7.23
N GLU A 224 -16.19 -10.48 8.03
CA GLU A 224 -14.81 -10.28 7.59
C GLU A 224 -14.48 -11.24 6.43
N GLN A 225 -14.87 -12.50 6.52
CA GLN A 225 -14.62 -13.49 5.46
C GLN A 225 -15.27 -13.12 4.13
N GLU A 226 -16.54 -12.70 4.14
CA GLU A 226 -17.22 -12.21 2.93
C GLU A 226 -16.54 -10.97 2.33
N ILE A 227 -15.96 -10.09 3.16
CA ILE A 227 -15.16 -8.95 2.68
C ILE A 227 -13.90 -9.44 1.95
N LEU A 228 -13.17 -10.41 2.53
CA LEU A 228 -11.95 -10.95 1.92
C LEU A 228 -12.25 -11.61 0.57
N GLU A 229 -13.28 -12.46 0.52
CA GLU A 229 -13.75 -13.11 -0.70
C GLU A 229 -14.16 -12.09 -1.77
N LEU A 230 -14.92 -11.06 -1.40
CA LEU A 230 -15.34 -10.02 -2.32
C LEU A 230 -14.14 -9.32 -2.97
N VAL A 231 -13.17 -8.87 -2.17
CA VAL A 231 -12.00 -8.15 -2.68
C VAL A 231 -11.09 -9.07 -3.50
N ALA A 232 -10.87 -10.31 -3.05
CA ALA A 232 -10.09 -11.30 -3.78
C ALA A 232 -10.71 -11.62 -5.15
N ASN A 233 -12.03 -11.82 -5.20
CA ASN A 233 -12.74 -12.13 -6.44
C ASN A 233 -12.67 -10.98 -7.44
N VAL A 234 -12.88 -9.74 -7.00
CA VAL A 234 -12.78 -8.57 -7.90
C VAL A 234 -11.35 -8.38 -8.40
N ALA A 235 -10.33 -8.52 -7.54
CA ALA A 235 -8.94 -8.43 -7.95
C ALA A 235 -8.55 -9.53 -8.95
N GLY A 236 -8.99 -10.78 -8.71
CA GLY A 236 -8.78 -11.90 -9.62
C GLY A 236 -9.44 -11.71 -10.98
N GLN A 237 -10.66 -11.17 -11.02
CA GLN A 237 -11.36 -10.85 -12.27
C GLN A 237 -10.64 -9.76 -13.07
N LEU A 238 -10.18 -8.70 -12.40
CA LEU A 238 -9.41 -7.63 -13.05
C LEU A 238 -8.09 -8.16 -13.61
N SER A 239 -7.38 -9.00 -12.85
CA SER A 239 -6.15 -9.65 -13.32
C SER A 239 -6.40 -10.56 -14.52
N ALA A 240 -7.47 -11.37 -14.49
CA ALA A 240 -7.84 -12.23 -15.61
C ALA A 240 -8.18 -11.42 -16.87
N GLN A 241 -8.90 -10.30 -16.73
CA GLN A 241 -9.17 -9.39 -17.84
C GLN A 241 -7.90 -8.77 -18.39
N GLU A 242 -7.00 -8.27 -17.52
CA GLU A 242 -5.69 -7.76 -17.95
C GLU A 242 -4.92 -8.80 -18.78
N ASN A 243 -4.86 -10.05 -18.33
CA ASN A 243 -4.18 -11.11 -19.07
C ASN A 243 -4.81 -11.40 -20.44
N GLN A 244 -6.14 -11.37 -20.56
CA GLN A 244 -6.80 -11.47 -21.87
C GLN A 244 -6.42 -10.31 -22.80
N PHE A 245 -6.40 -9.08 -22.29
CA PHE A 245 -5.98 -7.92 -23.07
C PHE A 245 -4.51 -8.01 -23.46
N ARG A 246 -3.64 -8.50 -22.55
CA ARG A 246 -2.21 -8.69 -22.82
C ARG A 246 -1.98 -9.71 -23.92
N GLU A 247 -2.66 -10.85 -23.88
CA GLU A 247 -2.54 -11.91 -24.89
C GLU A 247 -2.98 -11.43 -26.28
N VAL A 248 -4.14 -10.76 -26.37
CA VAL A 248 -4.63 -10.17 -27.62
C VAL A 248 -3.67 -9.10 -28.15
N SER A 249 -3.16 -8.25 -27.26
CA SER A 249 -2.20 -7.20 -27.63
C SER A 249 -0.86 -7.79 -28.08
N LEU A 250 -0.34 -8.82 -27.41
CA LEU A 250 0.89 -9.52 -27.81
C LEU A 250 0.76 -10.24 -29.15
N SER A 251 -0.38 -10.87 -29.43
CA SER A 251 -0.58 -11.59 -30.69
C SER A 251 -0.69 -10.66 -31.90
N ARG A 252 -1.24 -9.45 -31.72
CA ARG A 252 -1.49 -8.49 -32.81
C ARG A 252 -0.40 -7.43 -32.96
N HIS A 253 0.24 -7.04 -31.87
CA HIS A 253 1.13 -5.88 -31.78
C HIS A 253 2.43 -6.21 -31.03
N ARG A 254 2.99 -7.41 -31.26
CA ARG A 254 4.18 -7.88 -30.53
C ARG A 254 5.35 -6.90 -30.66
N LEU A 255 5.65 -6.48 -31.88
CA LEU A 255 6.80 -5.63 -32.16
C LEU A 255 6.66 -4.26 -31.50
N GLU A 256 5.46 -3.67 -31.53
CA GLU A 256 5.18 -2.38 -30.90
C GLU A 256 5.32 -2.48 -29.37
N ARG A 257 4.84 -3.55 -28.75
CA ARG A 257 5.00 -3.77 -27.30
C ARG A 257 6.46 -3.99 -26.91
N GLU A 258 7.18 -4.77 -27.69
CA GLU A 258 8.61 -5.04 -27.46
C GLU A 258 9.41 -3.74 -27.58
N ASP A 259 9.20 -2.97 -28.66
CA ASP A 259 9.84 -1.68 -28.88
C ASP A 259 9.53 -0.68 -27.74
N GLU A 260 8.28 -0.57 -27.29
CA GLU A 260 7.90 0.30 -26.18
C GLU A 260 8.58 -0.11 -24.85
N ALA A 261 8.66 -1.41 -24.57
CA ALA A 261 9.33 -1.94 -23.39
C ALA A 261 10.84 -1.65 -23.41
N TYR A 262 11.51 -1.87 -24.56
CA TYR A 262 12.94 -1.58 -24.73
C TYR A 262 13.25 -0.08 -24.72
N LYS A 263 12.40 0.76 -25.32
CA LYS A 263 12.52 2.23 -25.23
C LYS A 263 12.40 2.70 -23.79
N SER A 264 11.41 2.22 -23.06
CA SER A 264 11.20 2.53 -21.65
C SER A 264 12.40 2.11 -20.80
N TYR A 265 12.90 0.89 -21.01
CA TYR A 265 14.13 0.40 -20.38
C TYR A 265 15.34 1.30 -20.70
N GLY A 266 15.54 1.65 -21.97
CA GLY A 266 16.64 2.52 -22.40
C GLY A 266 16.58 3.91 -21.75
N VAL A 267 15.40 4.52 -21.70
CA VAL A 267 15.20 5.80 -21.02
C VAL A 267 15.53 5.68 -19.53
N LEU A 268 15.03 4.66 -18.82
CA LEU A 268 15.34 4.43 -17.42
C LEU A 268 16.85 4.19 -17.17
N LYS A 269 17.52 3.47 -18.07
CA LYS A 269 18.94 3.09 -17.91
C LYS A 269 19.94 4.19 -18.29
N TYR A 270 19.54 5.18 -19.07
CA TYR A 270 20.46 6.21 -19.59
C TYR A 270 20.08 7.66 -19.30
N ALA A 271 18.81 7.96 -19.02
CA ALA A 271 18.38 9.33 -18.73
C ALA A 271 19.16 9.94 -17.56
N ARG A 272 19.41 11.25 -17.62
CA ARG A 272 20.12 12.01 -16.58
C ARG A 272 19.20 12.81 -15.67
N ARG A 273 17.95 13.00 -16.08
CA ARG A 273 16.89 13.69 -15.33
C ARG A 273 15.56 13.02 -15.65
N MET A 274 14.72 12.80 -14.64
CA MET A 274 13.42 12.17 -14.83
C MET A 274 12.41 12.62 -13.78
N THR A 275 11.24 13.05 -14.25
CA THR A 275 10.10 13.34 -13.37
C THR A 275 9.54 12.05 -12.75
N LEU A 276 8.82 12.16 -11.64
CA LEU A 276 8.16 10.99 -11.03
C LEU A 276 7.16 10.34 -11.99
N LYS A 277 6.41 11.16 -12.75
CA LYS A 277 5.43 10.69 -13.72
C LYS A 277 6.07 9.83 -14.80
N GLU A 278 7.12 10.32 -15.45
CA GLU A 278 7.86 9.59 -16.48
C GLU A 278 8.43 8.28 -15.93
N ALA A 279 9.07 8.34 -14.76
CA ALA A 279 9.67 7.17 -14.12
C ALA A 279 8.62 6.08 -13.82
N MET A 280 7.48 6.45 -13.23
CA MET A 280 6.39 5.50 -12.95
C MET A 280 5.83 4.88 -14.23
N THR A 281 5.63 5.67 -15.28
CA THR A 281 5.15 5.18 -16.58
C THR A 281 6.14 4.22 -17.22
N PHE A 282 7.42 4.57 -17.31
CA PHE A 282 8.42 3.68 -17.91
C PHE A 282 8.66 2.42 -17.08
N LEU A 283 8.60 2.51 -15.74
CA LEU A 283 8.66 1.31 -14.89
C LEU A 283 7.46 0.40 -15.11
N SER A 284 6.26 0.95 -15.32
CA SER A 284 5.07 0.17 -15.69
C SER A 284 5.28 -0.60 -17.00
N HIS A 285 5.81 0.07 -18.02
CA HIS A 285 6.11 -0.55 -19.31
C HIS A 285 7.18 -1.66 -19.20
N VAL A 286 8.24 -1.42 -18.41
CA VAL A 286 9.27 -2.43 -18.16
C VAL A 286 8.71 -3.63 -17.39
N TRP A 287 7.88 -3.40 -16.37
CA TRP A 287 7.20 -4.48 -15.65
C TRP A 287 6.35 -5.31 -16.61
N ALA A 288 5.49 -4.66 -17.40
CA ALA A 288 4.66 -5.35 -18.39
C ALA A 288 5.52 -6.19 -19.37
N GLY A 289 6.61 -5.60 -19.88
CA GLY A 289 7.55 -6.28 -20.78
C GLY A 289 8.23 -7.50 -20.15
N ILE A 290 8.60 -7.43 -18.86
CA ILE A 290 9.15 -8.58 -18.12
C ILE A 290 8.07 -9.66 -17.95
N ALA A 291 6.88 -9.26 -17.51
CA ALA A 291 5.77 -10.17 -17.27
C ALA A 291 5.28 -10.86 -18.55
N ASP A 292 5.42 -10.22 -19.72
CA ASP A 292 5.09 -10.76 -21.05
C ASP A 292 6.22 -11.63 -21.63
N GLY A 293 7.38 -11.71 -20.96
CA GLY A 293 8.56 -12.40 -21.46
C GLY A 293 9.26 -11.70 -22.63
N LEU A 294 8.97 -10.42 -22.87
CA LEU A 294 9.64 -9.58 -23.89
C LEU A 294 10.99 -9.08 -23.40
N LEU A 295 11.09 -8.74 -22.11
CA LEU A 295 12.33 -8.33 -21.45
C LEU A 295 12.81 -9.44 -20.52
N LYS A 296 14.12 -9.73 -20.54
CA LYS A 296 14.75 -10.75 -19.68
C LYS A 296 15.84 -10.11 -18.82
N PRO A 297 15.53 -9.70 -17.58
CA PRO A 297 16.54 -9.22 -16.65
C PRO A 297 17.59 -10.28 -16.31
N ALA A 298 18.84 -9.86 -16.15
CA ALA A 298 19.96 -10.72 -15.76
C ALA A 298 19.87 -11.17 -14.29
N GLU A 299 19.16 -10.39 -13.47
CA GLU A 299 18.91 -10.68 -12.06
C GLU A 299 17.50 -10.22 -11.69
N PHE A 300 16.94 -10.83 -10.65
CA PHE A 300 15.64 -10.42 -10.13
C PHE A 300 15.76 -9.12 -9.33
N VAL A 301 14.97 -8.13 -9.72
CA VAL A 301 14.70 -6.92 -8.94
C VAL A 301 13.21 -6.65 -9.04
N SER A 302 12.52 -6.52 -7.90
CA SER A 302 11.13 -6.11 -7.89
C SER A 302 10.98 -4.71 -8.51
N ILE A 303 10.20 -4.59 -9.58
CA ILE A 303 9.92 -3.28 -10.18
C ILE A 303 9.11 -2.42 -9.20
N TYR A 304 8.28 -3.03 -8.38
CA TYR A 304 7.53 -2.31 -7.35
C TYR A 304 8.44 -1.69 -6.28
N ARG A 305 9.52 -2.38 -5.87
CA ARG A 305 10.58 -1.79 -5.02
C ARG A 305 11.18 -0.53 -5.66
N LEU A 306 11.42 -0.54 -6.97
CA LEU A 306 11.92 0.64 -7.68
C LEU A 306 10.88 1.78 -7.67
N MET A 307 9.60 1.48 -7.91
CA MET A 307 8.50 2.46 -7.85
C MET A 307 8.37 3.12 -6.47
N ILE A 308 8.60 2.37 -5.38
CA ILE A 308 8.67 2.90 -4.02
C ILE A 308 9.95 3.73 -3.82
N GLY A 309 11.09 3.24 -4.28
CA GLY A 309 12.39 3.89 -4.10
C GLY A 309 12.50 5.27 -4.76
N ILE A 310 11.87 5.47 -5.92
CA ILE A 310 11.89 6.74 -6.66
C ILE A 310 10.98 7.83 -6.08
N GLN A 311 10.19 7.51 -5.05
CA GLN A 311 9.30 8.47 -4.43
C GLN A 311 10.11 9.60 -3.75
N PRO A 312 9.61 10.84 -3.74
CA PRO A 312 10.39 12.00 -3.31
C PRO A 312 10.99 11.90 -1.91
N ALA A 313 10.21 11.47 -0.90
CA ALA A 313 10.72 11.39 0.46
C ALA A 313 11.73 10.25 0.62
N ASN A 314 11.52 9.11 -0.05
CA ASN A 314 12.49 8.01 -0.06
C ASN A 314 13.83 8.41 -0.69
N LEU A 315 13.83 9.13 -1.81
CA LEU A 315 15.06 9.67 -2.41
C LEU A 315 15.72 10.72 -1.52
N GLN A 316 14.92 11.60 -0.91
CA GLN A 316 15.41 12.62 -0.01
C GLN A 316 16.08 12.01 1.24
N LYS A 317 15.57 10.89 1.76
CA LYS A 317 16.16 10.15 2.89
C LYS A 317 17.48 9.45 2.55
N ARG A 318 17.69 9.10 1.28
CA ARG A 318 18.94 8.52 0.78
C ARG A 318 20.03 9.57 0.53
N SER A 319 19.65 10.84 0.44
CA SER A 319 20.57 11.95 0.21
C SER A 319 21.13 12.49 1.52
N SER A 320 22.41 12.85 1.52
CA SER A 320 23.08 13.53 2.65
C SER A 320 22.70 15.00 2.78
N LYS A 321 21.96 15.56 1.79
CA LYS A 321 21.50 16.95 1.77
C LYS A 321 20.05 17.07 1.29
N PRO A 322 19.32 18.13 1.69
CA PRO A 322 18.06 18.52 1.05
C PRO A 322 18.23 18.63 -0.47
N LEU A 323 17.31 18.03 -1.22
CA LEU A 323 17.29 18.03 -2.67
C LEU A 323 16.19 18.96 -3.17
N GLY A 324 16.56 19.93 -4.00
CA GLY A 324 15.60 20.71 -4.77
C GLY A 324 14.88 19.87 -5.83
N ARG A 325 13.92 20.46 -6.54
CA ARG A 325 13.15 19.75 -7.59
C ARG A 325 14.03 19.15 -8.68
N GLU A 326 14.96 19.93 -9.24
CA GLU A 326 15.85 19.44 -10.31
C GLU A 326 16.82 18.38 -9.80
N GLU A 327 17.33 18.54 -8.58
CA GLU A 327 18.20 17.56 -7.93
C GLU A 327 17.46 16.25 -7.65
N LEU A 328 16.19 16.30 -7.23
CA LEU A 328 15.34 15.11 -7.07
C LEU A 328 15.12 14.38 -8.39
N GLU A 329 14.93 15.10 -9.50
CA GLU A 329 14.77 14.48 -10.82
C GLU A 329 16.07 13.85 -11.33
N ALA A 330 17.22 14.48 -11.05
CA ALA A 330 18.53 13.92 -11.36
C ALA A 330 18.85 12.69 -10.48
N GLU A 331 18.53 12.77 -9.19
CA GLU A 331 18.71 11.70 -8.22
C GLU A 331 17.84 10.49 -8.56
N ARG A 332 16.58 10.73 -8.93
CA ARG A 332 15.67 9.67 -9.41
C ARG A 332 16.25 8.92 -10.59
N ALA A 333 16.74 9.67 -11.59
CA ALA A 333 17.38 9.08 -12.75
C ALA A 333 18.63 8.30 -12.33
N ARG A 334 19.46 8.82 -11.41
CA ARG A 334 20.63 8.11 -10.88
C ARG A 334 20.26 6.78 -10.22
N TYR A 335 19.33 6.82 -9.26
CA TYR A 335 18.83 5.64 -8.56
C TYR A 335 18.38 4.55 -9.53
N LEU A 336 17.59 4.91 -10.55
CA LEU A 336 17.11 3.95 -11.54
C LEU A 336 18.23 3.35 -12.40
N ARG A 337 19.24 4.15 -12.80
CA ARG A 337 20.37 3.61 -13.57
C ARG A 337 21.18 2.59 -12.77
N GLU A 338 21.30 2.81 -11.46
CA GLU A 338 22.05 1.96 -10.54
C GLU A 338 21.28 0.68 -10.21
N GLU A 339 19.99 0.79 -9.90
CA GLU A 339 19.18 -0.32 -9.36
C GLU A 339 18.42 -1.12 -10.42
N LEU A 340 18.19 -0.57 -11.62
CA LEU A 340 17.51 -1.30 -12.69
C LEU A 340 18.44 -2.39 -13.25
N PRO A 341 18.03 -3.67 -13.27
CA PRO A 341 18.89 -4.77 -13.69
C PRO A 341 19.22 -4.65 -15.18
N LYS A 342 20.37 -5.21 -15.59
CA LYS A 342 20.70 -5.33 -17.02
C LYS A 342 19.79 -6.37 -17.69
N LEU A 343 19.56 -6.23 -18.99
CA LEU A 343 18.89 -7.26 -19.79
C LEU A 343 19.91 -8.26 -20.36
N VAL A 344 19.46 -9.50 -20.60
CA VAL A 344 20.21 -10.62 -21.20
C VAL A 344 19.92 -10.76 -22.68
#